data_AF-A0A4Y4E2U4-F1
#
_entry.id   AF-A0A4Y4E2U4-F1
#
_cell.length_a   1.000
_cell.length_b   1.000
_cell.length_c   1.000
_cell.angle_alpha   90.00
_cell.angle_beta   90.00
_cell.angle_gamma   90.00
#
_symmetry.space_group_name_H-M   'P 1'
#
loop_
_entity.id
_entity.type
_entity.pdbx_description
1 polymer ?
#
loop_
_entity_poly.entity_id
_entity_poly.type
_entity_poly.pdbx_seq_one_letter_code
_entity_poly.pdbx_strand_id
1 'polypeptide(L)'
;MHSQPPSRTRRTILRATALAVAVAAVASGCASDTVQRGFLPGYEDGEVTNQTARITSLWTGSWIAALIVGVITWGLMLWCVAAYRKRKDDHRLPVQTRYHLPLEIMYTAVPIIMVLVLFFYTDRDMSAIVDKDVEADMTVQVIGKQWSWDFNYVDEDVYESGQHLADVGGTMTEDAEIDGAPGTSEALPTLYLPAGESIRFVLDSRDVIHSFWIPAFLYKLDMIPHRTNEFVVTPQREGVYAGKCAELCGEHHSGMLFNVEIVDRAEFDAQMEELREKGQEGQIPVEGFSRLQDPNPVPASTEGEH
;
A
#
# COMPACT_ATOMS: atom_id res chain seq x y z
N MET A 1 -24.12 4.11 -59.08
CA MET A 1 -23.27 3.08 -58.44
C MET A 1 -24.05 2.52 -57.25
N HIS A 2 -24.54 1.28 -57.34
CA HIS A 2 -25.27 0.63 -56.25
C HIS A 2 -24.29 0.10 -55.19
N SER A 3 -24.39 0.61 -53.97
CA SER A 3 -23.65 0.12 -52.81
C SER A 3 -24.19 -1.26 -52.42
N GLN A 4 -23.42 -2.33 -52.65
CA GLN A 4 -23.81 -3.65 -52.17
C GLN A 4 -23.85 -3.68 -50.63
N PRO A 5 -24.90 -4.26 -50.01
CA PRO A 5 -24.95 -4.39 -48.57
C PRO A 5 -23.82 -5.34 -48.12
N PRO A 6 -23.18 -5.08 -46.96
CA PRO A 6 -22.12 -5.93 -46.46
C PRO A 6 -22.64 -7.37 -46.31
N SER A 7 -21.92 -8.33 -46.89
CA SER A 7 -22.32 -9.74 -46.91
C SER A 7 -22.54 -10.26 -45.48
N ARG A 8 -23.57 -11.10 -45.31
CA ARG A 8 -23.95 -11.76 -44.04
C ARG A 8 -22.71 -12.34 -43.32
N THR A 9 -21.78 -12.89 -44.08
CA THR A 9 -20.51 -13.51 -43.64
C THR A 9 -19.62 -12.56 -42.83
N ARG A 10 -19.54 -11.26 -43.19
CA ARG A 10 -18.69 -10.30 -42.49
C ARG A 10 -19.22 -9.97 -41.09
N ARG A 11 -20.55 -9.98 -40.90
CA ARG A 11 -21.20 -9.81 -39.59
C ARG A 11 -21.05 -11.03 -38.70
N THR A 12 -21.08 -12.24 -39.27
CA THR A 12 -20.87 -13.48 -38.50
C THR A 12 -19.43 -13.58 -38.02
N ILE A 13 -18.45 -13.23 -38.87
CA ILE A 13 -17.03 -13.20 -38.50
C ILE A 13 -16.79 -12.19 -37.38
N LEU A 14 -17.26 -10.94 -37.51
CA LEU A 14 -17.12 -9.91 -36.46
C LEU A 14 -17.76 -10.31 -35.12
N ARG A 15 -18.89 -11.01 -35.14
CA ARG A 15 -19.53 -11.53 -33.91
C ARG A 15 -18.74 -12.69 -33.31
N ALA A 16 -18.19 -13.57 -34.14
CA ALA A 16 -17.37 -14.68 -33.69
C ALA A 16 -16.03 -14.21 -33.10
N THR A 17 -15.37 -13.22 -33.71
CA THR A 17 -14.15 -12.62 -33.11
C THR A 17 -14.46 -11.84 -31.85
N ALA A 18 -15.56 -11.08 -31.79
CA ALA A 18 -15.96 -10.40 -30.55
C ALA A 18 -16.25 -11.40 -29.41
N LEU A 19 -16.92 -12.51 -29.72
CA LEU A 19 -17.19 -13.58 -28.76
C LEU A 19 -15.89 -14.29 -28.34
N ALA A 20 -14.98 -14.58 -29.27
CA ALA A 20 -13.70 -15.20 -28.97
C ALA A 20 -12.80 -14.30 -28.12
N VAL A 21 -12.78 -12.99 -28.38
CA VAL A 21 -12.06 -12.00 -27.55
C VAL A 21 -12.69 -11.90 -26.16
N ALA A 22 -14.03 -11.89 -26.07
CA ALA A 22 -14.72 -11.89 -24.77
C ALA A 22 -14.43 -13.18 -23.97
N VAL A 23 -14.46 -14.34 -24.61
CA VAL A 23 -14.13 -15.63 -23.96
C VAL A 23 -12.66 -15.69 -23.56
N ALA A 24 -11.74 -15.19 -24.40
CA ALA A 24 -10.32 -15.12 -24.07
C ALA A 24 -10.05 -14.17 -22.89
N ALA A 25 -10.72 -13.02 -22.84
CA ALA A 25 -10.61 -12.06 -21.74
C ALA A 25 -11.18 -12.61 -20.42
N VAL A 26 -12.27 -13.39 -20.48
CA VAL A 26 -12.83 -14.07 -19.31
C VAL A 26 -11.93 -15.23 -18.87
N ALA A 27 -11.39 -16.00 -19.80
CA ALA A 27 -10.49 -17.13 -19.50
C ALA A 27 -9.13 -16.67 -18.93
N SER A 28 -8.60 -15.52 -19.35
CA SER A 28 -7.40 -14.94 -18.75
C SER A 28 -7.61 -14.45 -17.31
N GLY A 29 -8.86 -14.20 -16.90
CA GLY A 29 -9.18 -13.79 -15.53
C GLY A 29 -9.09 -14.91 -14.48
N CYS A 30 -9.04 -16.17 -14.91
CA CYS A 30 -8.96 -17.33 -14.01
C CYS A 30 -7.53 -17.78 -13.68
N ALA A 31 -6.50 -17.18 -14.29
CA ALA A 31 -5.18 -17.82 -14.38
C ALA A 31 -4.05 -17.17 -13.56
N SER A 32 -4.25 -16.02 -12.90
CA SER A 32 -3.19 -15.42 -12.06
C SER A 32 -3.68 -14.94 -10.70
N ASP A 33 -2.88 -15.21 -9.67
CA ASP A 33 -3.08 -14.74 -8.28
C ASP A 33 -3.25 -13.21 -8.23
N THR A 34 -2.44 -12.49 -9.01
CA THR A 34 -2.53 -11.03 -9.16
C THR A 34 -3.92 -10.55 -9.59
N VAL A 35 -4.62 -11.28 -10.47
CA VAL A 35 -5.98 -10.90 -10.90
C VAL A 35 -7.00 -11.18 -9.79
N GLN A 36 -6.84 -12.27 -9.04
CA GLN A 36 -7.71 -12.59 -7.91
C GLN A 36 -7.59 -11.55 -6.78
N ARG A 37 -6.41 -10.94 -6.64
CA ARG A 37 -6.14 -9.84 -5.71
C ARG A 37 -6.51 -8.45 -6.25
N GLY A 38 -7.18 -8.38 -7.40
CA GLY A 38 -7.56 -7.10 -8.01
C GLY A 38 -6.35 -6.22 -8.35
N PHE A 39 -5.27 -6.82 -8.84
CA PHE A 39 -3.99 -6.16 -9.17
C PHE A 39 -3.27 -5.51 -7.97
N LEU A 40 -3.66 -5.85 -6.74
CA LEU A 40 -2.90 -5.47 -5.56
C LEU A 40 -1.60 -6.27 -5.52
N PRO A 41 -0.42 -5.63 -5.37
CA PRO A 41 0.83 -6.35 -5.15
C PRO A 41 0.73 -7.23 -3.91
N GLY A 42 1.41 -8.37 -3.94
CA GLY A 42 1.61 -9.21 -2.78
C GLY A 42 2.26 -10.53 -3.16
N TYR A 43 2.14 -11.50 -2.26
CA TYR A 43 2.91 -12.74 -2.29
C TYR A 43 1.99 -13.94 -2.56
N GLU A 44 2.47 -14.88 -3.38
CA GLU A 44 1.73 -16.09 -3.76
C GLU A 44 1.70 -17.13 -2.61
N ASP A 45 2.71 -17.09 -1.73
CA ASP A 45 2.90 -18.07 -0.65
C ASP A 45 2.19 -17.69 0.66
N GLY A 46 1.10 -16.92 0.57
CA GLY A 46 0.22 -16.61 1.70
C GLY A 46 0.26 -15.17 2.18
N GLU A 47 -0.44 -14.95 3.30
CA GLU A 47 -0.69 -13.64 3.89
C GLU A 47 0.49 -13.19 4.75
N VAL A 48 0.86 -11.91 4.68
CA VAL A 48 2.03 -11.39 5.40
C VAL A 48 1.70 -11.09 6.86
N THR A 49 0.46 -10.67 7.14
CA THR A 49 0.01 -10.38 8.51
C THR A 49 -1.39 -10.91 8.77
N ASN A 50 -1.81 -10.89 10.03
CA ASN A 50 -3.19 -11.21 10.42
C ASN A 50 -4.27 -10.31 9.79
N GLN A 51 -3.91 -9.18 9.16
CA GLN A 51 -4.85 -8.23 8.56
C GLN A 51 -4.83 -8.20 7.02
N THR A 52 -3.79 -8.75 6.36
CA THR A 52 -3.63 -8.59 4.90
C THR A 52 -4.76 -9.26 4.11
N ALA A 53 -5.27 -10.40 4.57
CA ALA A 53 -6.42 -11.08 3.94
C ALA A 53 -7.68 -10.21 3.99
N ARG A 54 -7.95 -9.57 5.14
CA ARG A 54 -9.09 -8.69 5.34
C ARG A 54 -9.03 -7.51 4.38
N ILE A 55 -7.88 -6.82 4.34
CA ILE A 55 -7.66 -5.66 3.48
C ILE A 55 -7.77 -6.05 2.01
N THR A 56 -7.15 -7.15 1.60
CA THR A 56 -7.19 -7.65 0.21
C THR A 56 -8.62 -8.02 -0.20
N SER A 57 -9.41 -8.65 0.69
CA SER A 57 -10.80 -9.01 0.39
C SER A 57 -11.70 -7.80 0.16
N LEU A 58 -11.54 -6.74 0.97
CA LEU A 58 -12.27 -5.48 0.81
C LEU A 58 -11.86 -4.74 -0.47
N TRP A 59 -10.56 -4.75 -0.79
CA TRP A 59 -10.02 -4.20 -2.03
C TRP A 59 -10.61 -4.91 -3.26
N THR A 60 -10.52 -6.24 -3.31
CA THR A 60 -11.03 -7.03 -4.43
C THR A 60 -12.53 -6.83 -4.61
N GLY A 61 -13.31 -6.85 -3.52
CA GLY A 61 -14.75 -6.57 -3.56
C GLY A 61 -15.07 -5.18 -4.11
N SER A 62 -14.31 -4.17 -3.66
CA SER A 62 -14.47 -2.78 -4.12
C SER A 62 -14.11 -2.60 -5.59
N TRP A 63 -13.04 -3.25 -6.06
CA TRP A 63 -12.64 -3.24 -7.48
C TRP A 63 -13.65 -3.92 -8.38
N ILE A 64 -14.19 -5.06 -7.97
CA ILE A 64 -15.25 -5.75 -8.73
C ILE A 64 -16.47 -4.83 -8.86
N ALA A 65 -16.91 -4.19 -7.77
CA ALA A 65 -18.02 -3.25 -7.81
C ALA A 65 -17.73 -2.05 -8.73
N ALA A 66 -16.54 -1.46 -8.63
CA ALA A 66 -16.10 -0.34 -9.48
C ALA A 66 -16.05 -0.73 -10.97
N LEU A 67 -15.54 -1.93 -11.29
CA LEU A 67 -15.50 -2.44 -12.66
C LEU A 67 -16.89 -2.69 -13.23
N ILE A 68 -17.83 -3.23 -12.44
CA ILE A 68 -19.23 -3.40 -12.87
C ILE A 68 -19.83 -2.05 -13.25
N VAL A 69 -19.69 -1.04 -12.39
CA VAL A 69 -20.18 0.33 -12.66
C VAL A 69 -19.47 0.94 -13.87
N GLY A 70 -18.15 0.78 -13.97
CA GLY A 70 -17.33 1.25 -15.08
C GLY A 70 -17.77 0.65 -16.41
N VAL A 71 -17.94 -0.67 -16.48
CA VAL A 71 -18.39 -1.39 -17.69
C VAL A 71 -19.79 -0.96 -18.10
N ILE A 72 -20.73 -0.79 -17.17
CA ILE A 72 -22.07 -0.28 -17.48
C ILE A 72 -21.97 1.14 -18.05
N THR A 73 -21.22 2.02 -17.40
CA THR A 73 -21.09 3.43 -17.80
C THR A 73 -20.40 3.58 -19.16
N TRP A 74 -19.25 2.92 -19.35
CA TRP A 74 -18.55 2.89 -20.62
C TRP A 74 -19.40 2.24 -21.72
N GLY A 75 -20.09 1.14 -21.41
CA GLY A 75 -21.00 0.47 -22.32
C GLY A 75 -22.13 1.38 -22.80
N LEU A 76 -22.78 2.11 -21.88
CA LEU A 76 -23.83 3.08 -22.22
C LEU A 76 -23.28 4.26 -23.02
N MET A 77 -22.09 4.79 -22.68
CA MET A 77 -21.46 5.86 -23.46
C MET A 77 -21.12 5.42 -24.88
N LEU A 78 -20.46 4.27 -25.03
CA LEU A 78 -20.11 3.71 -26.34
C LEU A 78 -21.36 3.36 -27.15
N TRP A 79 -22.39 2.83 -26.49
CA TRP A 79 -23.70 2.61 -27.11
C TRP A 79 -24.29 3.92 -27.63
N CYS A 80 -24.29 4.98 -26.82
CA CYS A 80 -24.81 6.28 -27.24
C CYS A 80 -24.02 6.86 -28.44
N VAL A 81 -22.70 6.75 -28.42
CA VAL A 81 -21.84 7.13 -29.55
C VAL A 81 -22.14 6.30 -30.79
N ALA A 82 -22.38 4.99 -30.68
CA ALA A 82 -22.65 4.15 -31.83
C ALA A 82 -24.07 4.31 -32.39
N ALA A 83 -25.07 4.35 -31.51
CA ALA A 83 -26.50 4.33 -31.84
C ALA A 83 -27.03 5.71 -32.25
N TYR A 84 -26.58 6.79 -31.59
CA TYR A 84 -27.07 8.16 -31.81
C TYR A 84 -26.12 9.04 -32.62
N ARG A 85 -25.03 8.49 -33.18
CA ARG A 85 -24.15 9.24 -34.09
C ARG A 85 -24.89 9.66 -35.36
N LYS A 86 -24.78 10.95 -35.67
CA LYS A 86 -25.34 11.57 -36.89
C LYS A 86 -24.80 10.89 -38.15
N ARG A 87 -25.72 10.47 -39.03
CA ARG A 87 -25.39 9.94 -40.37
C ARG A 87 -25.45 11.07 -41.40
N LYS A 88 -24.72 10.92 -42.51
CA LYS A 88 -24.58 11.97 -43.54
C LYS A 88 -25.92 12.45 -44.10
N ASP A 89 -26.93 11.58 -44.16
CA ASP A 89 -28.24 11.87 -44.75
C ASP A 89 -29.37 11.97 -43.70
N ASP A 90 -29.02 12.15 -42.41
CA ASP A 90 -30.01 12.29 -41.33
C ASP A 90 -30.30 13.78 -41.02
N HIS A 91 -31.45 14.26 -41.48
CA HIS A 91 -31.92 15.63 -41.30
C HIS A 91 -32.99 15.79 -40.22
N ARG A 92 -33.35 14.72 -39.47
CA ARG A 92 -34.34 14.82 -38.40
C ARG A 92 -33.72 15.40 -37.13
N LEU A 93 -34.51 16.18 -36.40
CA LEU A 93 -34.13 16.66 -35.07
C LEU A 93 -34.27 15.52 -34.05
N PRO A 94 -33.41 15.48 -33.00
CA PRO A 94 -33.52 14.48 -31.94
C PRO A 94 -34.82 14.67 -31.14
N VAL A 95 -35.34 13.58 -30.58
CA VAL A 95 -36.54 13.61 -29.73
C VAL A 95 -36.22 14.43 -28.47
N GLN A 96 -36.99 15.48 -28.23
CA GLN A 96 -36.88 16.30 -27.03
C GLN A 96 -37.65 15.64 -25.89
N THR A 97 -36.92 15.00 -24.98
CA THR A 97 -37.45 14.50 -23.71
C THR A 97 -36.87 15.38 -22.59
N ARG A 98 -37.64 15.64 -21.52
CA ARG A 98 -37.22 16.58 -20.46
C ARG A 98 -37.16 15.95 -19.07
N TYR A 99 -38.17 15.16 -18.70
CA TYR A 99 -38.27 14.58 -17.36
C TYR A 99 -38.64 13.11 -17.43
N HIS A 100 -38.00 12.29 -16.60
CA HIS A 100 -38.34 10.89 -16.45
C HIS A 100 -38.16 10.46 -15.00
N LEU A 101 -39.08 10.90 -14.15
CA LEU A 101 -39.02 10.73 -12.69
C LEU A 101 -38.61 9.32 -12.21
N PRO A 102 -39.12 8.20 -12.77
CA PRO A 102 -38.67 6.87 -12.34
C PRO A 102 -37.17 6.60 -12.58
N LEU A 103 -36.61 7.14 -13.67
CA LEU A 103 -35.20 6.97 -14.00
C LEU A 103 -34.33 7.87 -13.12
N GLU A 104 -34.84 9.07 -12.80
CA GLU A 104 -34.21 9.99 -11.86
C GLU A 104 -34.11 9.38 -10.46
N ILE A 105 -35.19 8.77 -9.96
CA ILE A 105 -35.18 8.04 -8.69
C ILE A 105 -34.18 6.88 -8.74
N MET A 106 -34.16 6.11 -9.83
CA MET A 106 -33.27 4.95 -9.98
C MET A 106 -31.79 5.34 -9.89
N TYR A 107 -31.32 6.31 -10.69
CA TYR A 107 -29.89 6.67 -10.68
C TYR A 107 -29.48 7.43 -9.42
N THR A 108 -30.41 7.91 -8.60
CA THR A 108 -30.11 8.53 -7.30
C THR A 108 -30.09 7.48 -6.18
N ALA A 109 -31.09 6.60 -6.13
CA ALA A 109 -31.20 5.60 -5.07
C ALA A 109 -30.12 4.52 -5.19
N VAL A 110 -29.81 4.05 -6.40
CA VAL A 110 -28.84 2.96 -6.60
C VAL A 110 -27.44 3.35 -6.10
N PRO A 111 -26.85 4.49 -6.47
CA PRO A 111 -25.55 4.90 -5.93
C PRO A 111 -25.55 5.10 -4.42
N ILE A 112 -26.64 5.63 -3.84
CA ILE A 112 -26.75 5.79 -2.38
C ILE A 112 -26.68 4.42 -1.69
N ILE A 113 -27.47 3.46 -2.15
CA ILE A 113 -27.48 2.10 -1.57
C ILE A 113 -26.09 1.45 -1.75
N MET A 114 -25.47 1.60 -2.91
CA MET A 114 -24.14 1.07 -3.18
C MET A 114 -23.08 1.64 -2.23
N VAL A 115 -23.10 2.96 -2.00
CA VAL A 115 -22.20 3.62 -1.04
C VAL A 115 -22.47 3.16 0.39
N LEU A 116 -23.73 3.00 0.80
CA LEU A 116 -24.07 2.50 2.14
C LEU A 116 -23.56 1.07 2.38
N VAL A 117 -23.67 0.20 1.37
CA VAL A 117 -23.13 -1.17 1.47
C VAL A 117 -21.61 -1.14 1.59
N LEU A 118 -20.92 -0.37 0.74
CA LEU A 118 -19.47 -0.25 0.81
C LEU A 118 -19.03 0.31 2.18
N PHE A 119 -19.68 1.38 2.63
CA PHE A 119 -19.41 2.01 3.93
C PHE A 119 -19.55 1.01 5.08
N PHE A 120 -20.61 0.20 5.10
CA PHE A 120 -20.80 -0.82 6.13
C PHE A 120 -19.63 -1.81 6.20
N TYR A 121 -19.16 -2.32 5.05
CA TYR A 121 -18.02 -3.23 5.03
C TYR A 121 -16.72 -2.52 5.42
N THR A 122 -16.51 -1.28 4.96
CA THR A 122 -15.35 -0.47 5.34
C THR A 122 -15.30 -0.23 6.85
N ASP A 123 -16.41 0.19 7.46
CA ASP A 123 -16.48 0.45 8.90
C ASP A 123 -16.18 -0.82 9.72
N ARG A 124 -16.85 -1.93 9.39
CA ARG A 124 -16.63 -3.25 10.02
C ARG A 124 -15.16 -3.69 9.97
N ASP A 125 -14.51 -3.56 8.81
CA ASP A 125 -13.12 -4.00 8.64
C ASP A 125 -12.13 -3.02 9.26
N MET A 126 -12.37 -1.71 9.12
CA MET A 126 -11.54 -0.68 9.73
C MET A 126 -11.54 -0.79 11.25
N SER A 127 -12.71 -0.96 11.88
CA SER A 127 -12.79 -1.15 13.34
C SER A 127 -11.97 -2.33 13.84
N ALA A 128 -11.88 -3.42 13.06
CA ALA A 128 -11.07 -4.59 13.42
C ALA A 128 -9.56 -4.39 13.16
N ILE A 129 -9.18 -3.51 12.23
CA ILE A 129 -7.77 -3.19 11.94
C ILE A 129 -7.22 -2.20 12.96
N VAL A 130 -8.02 -1.22 13.39
CA VAL A 130 -7.59 -0.19 14.35
C VAL A 130 -7.86 -0.58 15.81
N ASP A 131 -8.30 -1.80 16.06
CA ASP A 131 -8.50 -2.30 17.42
C ASP A 131 -7.15 -2.45 18.12
N LYS A 132 -7.01 -1.81 19.29
CA LYS A 132 -5.78 -1.73 20.07
C LYS A 132 -5.84 -2.54 21.35
N ASP A 133 -7.01 -3.10 21.67
CA ASP A 133 -7.27 -3.85 22.90
C ASP A 133 -6.71 -5.29 22.82
N VAL A 134 -5.92 -5.58 21.79
CA VAL A 134 -5.15 -6.82 21.66
C VAL A 134 -3.89 -6.70 22.52
N GLU A 135 -3.71 -7.63 23.45
CA GLU A 135 -2.46 -7.83 24.19
C GLU A 135 -1.35 -8.11 23.18
N ALA A 136 -0.31 -7.29 23.19
CA ALA A 136 0.85 -7.45 22.31
C ALA A 136 1.94 -8.25 23.04
N ASP A 137 2.61 -9.14 22.31
CA ASP A 137 3.71 -9.95 22.83
C ASP A 137 4.99 -9.11 22.98
N MET A 138 5.16 -8.08 22.13
CA MET A 138 6.27 -7.12 22.21
C MET A 138 5.87 -5.72 21.75
N THR A 139 6.67 -4.73 22.14
CA THR A 139 6.52 -3.32 21.73
C THR A 139 7.76 -2.82 21.01
N VAL A 140 7.54 -2.30 19.79
CA VAL A 140 8.58 -1.60 19.01
C VAL A 140 8.19 -0.14 18.88
N GLN A 141 9.03 0.76 19.36
CA GLN A 141 8.87 2.19 19.09
C GLN A 141 9.63 2.56 17.83
N VAL A 142 8.92 3.11 16.85
CA VAL A 142 9.48 3.62 15.60
C VAL A 142 9.54 5.14 15.69
N ILE A 143 10.70 5.69 15.38
CA ILE A 143 10.95 7.13 15.41
C ILE A 143 11.33 7.61 14.01
N GLY A 144 10.50 8.50 13.45
CA GLY A 144 10.80 9.20 12.20
C GLY A 144 11.68 10.43 12.44
N LYS A 145 12.75 10.57 11.64
CA LYS A 145 13.64 11.75 11.63
C LYS A 145 14.08 12.11 10.21
N GLN A 146 14.48 13.35 9.97
CA GLN A 146 14.98 13.85 8.69
C GLN A 146 16.43 13.42 8.46
N TRP A 147 16.76 12.44 7.60
CA TRP A 147 15.88 11.60 6.78
C TRP A 147 16.30 10.14 6.89
N SER A 148 15.89 9.51 8.01
CA SER A 148 16.09 8.09 8.31
C SER A 148 15.12 7.63 9.41
N TRP A 149 15.26 6.39 9.85
CA TRP A 149 14.39 5.71 10.81
C TRP A 149 15.20 5.19 11.99
N ASP A 150 14.65 5.29 13.19
CA ASP A 150 15.16 4.60 14.38
C ASP A 150 14.10 3.64 14.91
N PHE A 151 14.54 2.48 15.38
CA PHE A 151 13.70 1.42 15.93
C PHE A 151 14.19 1.09 17.34
N ASN A 152 13.39 1.37 18.36
CA ASN A 152 13.65 0.91 19.72
C ASN A 152 12.85 -0.36 19.98
N TYR A 153 13.52 -1.42 20.42
CA TYR A 153 12.92 -2.65 20.93
C TYR A 153 12.75 -2.48 22.44
N VAL A 154 11.54 -2.08 22.85
CA VAL A 154 11.27 -1.55 24.19
C VAL A 154 11.46 -2.62 25.26
N ASP A 155 11.10 -3.86 24.96
CA ASP A 155 11.15 -4.98 25.91
C ASP A 155 12.56 -5.57 26.02
N GLU A 156 13.32 -5.57 24.91
CA GLU A 156 14.69 -6.09 24.83
C GLU A 156 15.77 -5.06 25.24
N ASP A 157 15.36 -3.80 25.44
CA ASP A 157 16.18 -2.65 25.82
C ASP A 157 17.38 -2.43 24.86
N VAL A 158 17.09 -2.48 23.56
CA VAL A 158 18.06 -2.23 22.48
C VAL A 158 17.44 -1.38 21.38
N TYR A 159 18.28 -0.82 20.51
CA TYR A 159 17.81 -0.03 19.39
C TYR A 159 18.60 -0.27 18.10
N GLU A 160 17.96 -0.03 16.97
CA GLU A 160 18.59 0.12 15.67
C GLU A 160 18.42 1.56 15.19
N SER A 161 19.51 2.19 14.77
CA SER A 161 19.51 3.59 14.32
C SER A 161 19.94 3.66 12.87
N GLY A 162 19.07 4.23 12.03
CA GLY A 162 19.41 4.55 10.65
C GLY A 162 20.14 5.87 10.52
N GLN A 163 20.96 5.95 9.48
CA GLN A 163 21.50 7.22 8.97
C GLN A 163 20.90 7.56 7.61
N HIS A 164 21.01 8.82 7.23
CA HIS A 164 20.54 9.29 5.94
C HIS A 164 21.38 8.67 4.81
N LEU A 165 20.73 8.07 3.81
CA LEU A 165 21.42 7.54 2.64
C LEU A 165 22.04 8.65 1.79
N ALA A 166 23.35 8.57 1.60
CA ALA A 166 24.09 9.52 0.76
C ALA A 166 23.69 9.45 -0.74
N ASP A 167 23.25 8.29 -1.24
CA ASP A 167 22.80 8.12 -2.62
C ASP A 167 21.65 7.10 -2.72
N VAL A 168 20.44 7.63 -2.89
CA VAL A 168 19.20 6.85 -3.06
C VAL A 168 19.14 6.17 -4.44
N GLY A 169 19.83 6.71 -5.45
CA GLY A 169 19.81 6.18 -6.82
C GLY A 169 20.80 5.03 -7.03
N GLY A 170 21.91 5.03 -6.30
CA GLY A 170 22.96 4.02 -6.39
C GLY A 170 22.75 2.78 -5.51
N THR A 171 22.03 2.90 -4.40
CA THR A 171 21.82 1.81 -3.41
C THR A 171 20.61 0.93 -3.69
N MET A 172 19.76 1.33 -4.66
CA MET A 172 18.48 0.68 -4.98
C MET A 172 18.52 -0.10 -6.30
N THR A 173 19.71 -0.58 -6.70
CA THR A 173 19.88 -1.46 -7.86
C THR A 173 19.48 -2.89 -7.50
N GLU A 174 18.98 -3.68 -8.46
CA GLU A 174 18.62 -5.10 -8.24
C GLU A 174 19.75 -5.90 -7.55
N ASP A 175 21.02 -5.59 -7.86
CA ASP A 175 22.20 -6.25 -7.26
C ASP A 175 22.39 -5.94 -5.75
N ALA A 176 21.71 -4.93 -5.22
CA ALA A 176 21.80 -4.51 -3.81
C ALA A 176 20.60 -4.99 -2.98
N GLU A 177 19.62 -5.66 -3.60
CA GLU A 177 18.43 -6.19 -2.94
C GLU A 177 18.77 -7.38 -2.05
N ILE A 178 18.32 -7.34 -0.79
CA ILE A 178 18.48 -8.44 0.16
C ILE A 178 17.54 -9.57 -0.26
N ASP A 179 18.09 -10.75 -0.52
CA ASP A 179 17.34 -11.93 -0.99
C ASP A 179 16.44 -11.69 -2.21
N GLY A 180 16.78 -10.70 -3.05
CA GLY A 180 15.98 -10.29 -4.21
C GLY A 180 14.64 -9.64 -3.85
N ALA A 181 14.49 -9.13 -2.62
CA ALA A 181 13.33 -8.39 -2.17
C ALA A 181 13.38 -6.94 -2.70
N PRO A 182 12.43 -6.51 -3.56
CA PRO A 182 12.53 -5.23 -4.23
C PRO A 182 12.51 -4.03 -3.28
N GLY A 183 13.48 -3.14 -3.44
CA GLY A 183 13.60 -1.91 -2.65
C GLY A 183 14.17 -2.09 -1.24
N THR A 184 14.92 -3.16 -1.02
CA THR A 184 15.70 -3.43 0.20
C THR A 184 17.20 -3.24 -0.09
N SER A 185 18.01 -2.99 0.93
CA SER A 185 19.47 -2.91 0.80
C SER A 185 20.16 -2.98 2.15
N GLU A 186 21.33 -3.62 2.23
CA GLU A 186 22.17 -3.69 3.45
C GLU A 186 22.60 -2.30 3.97
N ALA A 187 22.52 -1.26 3.14
CA ALA A 187 22.83 0.11 3.54
C ALA A 187 21.68 0.80 4.31
N LEU A 188 20.50 0.19 4.36
CA LEU A 188 19.32 0.70 5.06
C LEU A 188 19.26 0.16 6.50
N PRO A 189 18.67 0.92 7.45
CA PRO A 189 18.35 0.34 8.75
C PRO A 189 17.33 -0.79 8.60
N THR A 190 17.48 -1.84 9.40
CA THR A 190 16.60 -3.01 9.39
C THR A 190 15.70 -3.05 10.62
N LEU A 191 14.41 -3.32 10.39
CA LEU A 191 13.43 -3.61 11.42
C LEU A 191 13.21 -5.12 11.47
N TYR A 192 13.67 -5.76 12.54
CA TYR A 192 13.50 -7.19 12.79
C TYR A 192 12.18 -7.46 13.53
N LEU A 193 11.42 -8.44 13.10
CA LEU A 193 10.13 -8.80 13.68
C LEU A 193 10.01 -10.32 13.82
N PRO A 194 9.66 -10.87 15.00
CA PRO A 194 9.43 -12.29 15.16
C PRO A 194 8.11 -12.73 14.52
N ALA A 195 8.16 -13.76 13.67
CA ALA A 195 6.99 -14.32 13.01
C ALA A 195 6.02 -14.95 14.03
N GLY A 196 4.74 -14.62 13.91
CA GLY A 196 3.66 -15.18 14.72
C GLY A 196 3.39 -14.47 16.04
N GLU A 197 4.20 -13.49 16.43
CA GLU A 197 4.02 -12.68 17.64
C GLU A 197 3.31 -11.37 17.33
N SER A 198 2.46 -10.90 18.25
CA SER A 198 1.72 -9.65 18.09
C SER A 198 2.57 -8.47 18.51
N ILE A 199 2.76 -7.51 17.61
CA ILE A 199 3.69 -6.39 17.79
C ILE A 199 2.92 -5.10 17.91
N ARG A 200 3.10 -4.39 19.03
CA ARG A 200 2.63 -3.02 19.21
C ARG A 200 3.65 -2.06 18.65
N PHE A 201 3.30 -1.39 17.56
CA PHE A 201 4.09 -0.29 17.02
C PHE A 201 3.68 1.01 17.68
N VAL A 202 4.63 1.67 18.36
CA VAL A 202 4.48 3.01 18.91
C VAL A 202 5.21 3.97 17.97
N LEU A 203 4.49 4.91 17.37
CA LEU A 203 5.00 5.77 16.31
C LEU A 203 5.16 7.20 16.80
N ASP A 204 6.39 7.68 16.79
CA ASP A 204 6.74 9.06 17.13
C ASP A 204 7.57 9.73 16.04
N SER A 205 7.49 11.06 15.96
CA SER A 205 8.35 11.84 15.08
C SER A 205 9.15 12.87 15.88
N ARG A 206 10.45 12.96 15.60
CA ARG A 206 11.37 13.92 16.20
C ARG A 206 11.38 15.27 15.51
N ASP A 207 10.79 15.42 14.33
CA ASP A 207 10.89 16.67 13.56
C ASP A 207 9.63 17.05 12.78
N VAL A 208 9.41 16.44 11.63
CA VAL A 208 8.33 16.76 10.69
C VAL A 208 7.35 15.61 10.61
N ILE A 209 6.26 15.80 9.87
CA ILE A 209 5.34 14.69 9.65
C ILE A 209 6.02 13.67 8.74
N HIS A 210 5.94 12.39 9.13
CA HIS A 210 6.32 11.23 8.32
C HIS A 210 5.12 10.28 8.24
N SER A 211 5.23 9.18 7.49
CA SER A 211 4.25 8.10 7.57
C SER A 211 4.96 6.77 7.47
N PHE A 212 4.81 5.95 8.52
CA PHE A 212 5.41 4.63 8.61
C PHE A 212 4.58 3.69 7.76
N TRP A 213 5.19 3.16 6.69
CA TRP A 213 4.52 2.28 5.75
C TRP A 213 5.37 1.07 5.41
N ILE A 214 4.83 -0.10 5.72
CA ILE A 214 5.30 -1.39 5.21
C ILE A 214 4.25 -1.84 4.17
N PRO A 215 4.53 -1.69 2.86
CA PRO A 215 3.57 -2.04 1.80
C PRO A 215 3.04 -3.45 1.89
N ALA A 216 3.90 -4.40 2.29
CA ALA A 216 3.52 -5.79 2.46
C ALA A 216 2.44 -5.99 3.55
N PHE A 217 2.33 -5.09 4.52
CA PHE A 217 1.30 -5.15 5.56
C PHE A 217 -0.02 -4.51 5.11
N LEU A 218 -0.03 -3.83 3.96
CA LEU A 218 -1.17 -3.08 3.42
C LEU A 218 -1.74 -2.01 4.38
N TYR A 219 -0.96 -1.60 5.37
CA TYR A 219 -1.33 -0.63 6.39
C TYR A 219 -0.22 0.40 6.55
N LYS A 220 -0.62 1.66 6.74
CA LYS A 220 0.28 2.78 7.04
C LYS A 220 -0.35 3.63 8.13
N LEU A 221 0.49 4.30 8.91
CA LEU A 221 0.03 5.27 9.89
C LEU A 221 0.99 6.44 9.96
N ASP A 222 0.41 7.64 9.97
CA ASP A 222 1.17 8.88 9.92
C ASP A 222 1.77 9.18 11.29
N MET A 223 2.99 9.71 11.30
CA MET A 223 3.74 10.06 12.51
C MET A 223 3.73 11.58 12.62
N ILE A 224 3.08 12.10 13.64
CA ILE A 224 2.88 13.54 13.80
C ILE A 224 3.67 13.98 15.02
N PRO A 225 4.57 14.98 14.92
CA PRO A 225 5.30 15.47 16.07
C PRO A 225 4.36 15.83 17.24
N HIS A 226 4.73 15.41 18.45
CA HIS A 226 3.93 15.52 19.68
C HIS A 226 2.62 14.72 19.72
N ARG A 227 2.41 13.79 18.79
CA ARG A 227 1.30 12.86 18.85
C ARG A 227 1.81 11.46 18.59
N THR A 228 1.89 10.68 19.66
CA THR A 228 2.17 9.26 19.58
C THR A 228 0.96 8.55 18.98
N ASN A 229 1.18 7.91 17.84
CA ASN A 229 0.21 7.01 17.23
C ASN A 229 0.64 5.57 17.53
N GLU A 230 -0.30 4.64 17.48
CA GLU A 230 0.03 3.23 17.68
C GLU A 230 -0.93 2.34 16.91
N PHE A 231 -0.46 1.15 16.55
CA PHE A 231 -1.27 0.06 16.01
C PHE A 231 -0.64 -1.27 16.39
N VAL A 232 -1.44 -2.35 16.34
CA VAL A 232 -0.99 -3.71 16.64
C VAL A 232 -1.14 -4.57 15.39
N VAL A 233 -0.11 -5.35 15.08
CA VAL A 233 -0.14 -6.28 13.94
C VAL A 233 0.69 -7.51 14.26
N THR A 234 0.26 -8.67 13.74
CA THR A 234 0.98 -9.93 13.88
C THR A 234 1.55 -10.30 12.51
N PRO A 235 2.87 -10.14 12.25
CA PRO A 235 3.50 -10.70 11.06
C PRO A 235 3.41 -12.23 11.09
N GLN A 236 3.13 -12.85 9.95
CA GLN A 236 2.88 -14.30 9.84
C GLN A 236 3.84 -15.00 8.89
N ARG A 237 4.39 -14.27 7.91
CA ARG A 237 5.22 -14.83 6.85
C ARG A 237 6.64 -14.31 6.97
N GLU A 238 7.58 -15.21 7.26
CA GLU A 238 9.01 -14.93 7.25
C GLU A 238 9.48 -14.41 5.90
N GLY A 239 10.56 -13.64 5.92
CA GLY A 239 11.22 -13.09 4.74
C GLY A 239 11.53 -11.60 4.88
N VAL A 240 12.10 -11.04 3.81
CA VAL A 240 12.55 -9.65 3.75
C VAL A 240 11.55 -8.81 2.95
N TYR A 241 11.26 -7.62 3.47
CA TYR A 241 10.29 -6.68 2.90
C TYR A 241 10.84 -5.26 2.94
N ALA A 242 10.38 -4.44 2.00
CA ALA A 242 10.72 -3.02 2.01
C ALA A 242 9.79 -2.23 2.93
N GLY A 243 10.36 -1.26 3.64
CA GLY A 243 9.67 -0.19 4.35
C GLY A 243 9.99 1.17 3.74
N LYS A 244 9.05 2.12 3.82
CA LYS A 244 9.23 3.45 3.26
C LYS A 244 8.40 4.53 3.95
N CYS A 245 8.83 5.78 3.79
CA CYS A 245 8.02 6.94 4.14
C CYS A 245 6.91 7.19 3.12
N ALA A 246 5.68 7.41 3.60
CA ALA A 246 4.50 7.66 2.75
C ALA A 246 3.89 9.06 2.89
N GLU A 247 4.55 9.98 3.60
CA GLU A 247 4.13 11.38 3.75
C GLU A 247 5.34 12.30 3.50
N LEU A 248 5.13 13.39 2.75
CA LEU A 248 6.23 14.25 2.27
C LEU A 248 6.95 14.94 3.45
N CYS A 249 8.20 14.57 3.69
CA CYS A 249 9.00 15.01 4.83
C CYS A 249 10.23 15.89 4.48
N GLY A 250 10.36 16.28 3.21
CA GLY A 250 11.40 17.20 2.74
C GLY A 250 12.18 16.69 1.52
N GLU A 251 13.38 17.24 1.33
CA GLU A 251 14.22 17.03 0.14
C GLU A 251 14.57 15.57 -0.11
N HIS A 252 14.91 14.81 0.94
CA HIS A 252 15.27 13.40 0.82
C HIS A 252 14.14 12.44 1.20
N HIS A 253 12.87 12.87 1.01
CA HIS A 253 11.70 12.05 1.30
C HIS A 253 11.74 10.65 0.64
N SER A 254 12.14 10.57 -0.64
CA SER A 254 12.22 9.29 -1.36
C SER A 254 13.32 8.36 -0.87
N GLY A 255 14.29 8.88 -0.10
CA GLY A 255 15.38 8.11 0.50
C GLY A 255 15.09 7.57 1.90
N MET A 256 13.90 7.85 2.45
CA MET A 256 13.51 7.36 3.77
C MET A 256 12.97 5.93 3.69
N LEU A 257 13.91 5.02 3.46
CA LEU A 257 13.68 3.59 3.28
C LEU A 257 14.26 2.83 4.47
N PHE A 258 13.73 1.63 4.72
CA PHE A 258 14.21 0.70 5.73
C PHE A 258 13.89 -0.72 5.28
N ASN A 259 14.65 -1.69 5.76
CA ASN A 259 14.32 -3.10 5.58
C ASN A 259 13.37 -3.55 6.69
N VAL A 260 12.57 -4.55 6.40
CA VAL A 260 11.78 -5.28 7.40
C VAL A 260 12.09 -6.74 7.23
N GLU A 261 12.68 -7.36 8.24
CA GLU A 261 12.99 -8.78 8.26
C GLU A 261 12.07 -9.47 9.25
N ILE A 262 11.16 -10.29 8.72
CA ILE A 262 10.33 -11.15 9.54
C ILE A 262 11.07 -12.48 9.66
N VAL A 263 11.47 -12.82 10.88
CA VAL A 263 12.34 -13.97 11.16
C VAL A 263 11.72 -14.85 12.25
N ASP A 264 12.26 -16.06 12.43
CA ASP A 264 11.86 -16.89 13.57
C ASP A 264 12.37 -16.28 14.90
N ARG A 265 11.84 -16.79 16.02
CA ARG A 265 12.17 -16.24 17.34
C ARG A 265 13.66 -16.36 17.70
N ALA A 266 14.33 -17.43 17.28
CA ALA A 266 15.73 -17.65 17.62
C ALA A 266 16.64 -16.68 16.85
N GLU A 267 16.34 -16.44 15.58
CA GLU A 267 17.03 -15.43 14.77
C GLU A 267 16.76 -14.02 15.32
N PHE A 268 15.52 -13.69 15.68
CA PHE A 268 15.19 -12.41 16.32
C PHE A 268 16.04 -12.18 17.58
N ASP A 269 16.07 -13.14 18.50
CA ASP A 269 16.85 -13.03 19.74
C ASP A 269 18.36 -12.86 19.46
N ALA A 270 18.88 -13.51 18.40
CA ALA A 270 20.28 -13.36 17.97
C ALA A 270 20.57 -11.96 17.44
N GLN A 271 19.67 -11.39 16.63
CA GLN A 271 19.80 -10.01 16.13
C GLN A 271 19.77 -8.98 17.27
N MET A 272 18.94 -9.20 18.29
CA MET A 272 18.91 -8.33 19.46
C MET A 272 20.23 -8.35 20.24
N GLU A 273 20.88 -9.51 20.35
CA GLU A 273 22.21 -9.61 20.96
C GLU A 273 23.28 -8.92 20.10
N GLU A 274 23.22 -9.05 18.77
CA GLU A 274 24.14 -8.35 17.87
C GLU A 274 24.05 -6.82 18.03
N LEU A 275 22.84 -6.26 18.21
CA LEU A 275 22.66 -4.84 18.53
C LEU A 275 23.31 -4.46 19.86
N ARG A 276 23.23 -5.32 20.89
CA ARG A 276 23.95 -5.09 22.16
C ARG A 276 25.46 -5.10 21.97
N GLU A 277 25.99 -6.05 21.21
CA GLU A 277 27.43 -6.14 20.92
C GLU A 277 27.94 -4.91 20.15
N LYS A 278 27.08 -4.28 19.33
CA LYS A 278 27.34 -2.99 18.65
C LYS A 278 27.26 -1.79 19.60
N GLY A 279 26.91 -1.99 20.87
CA GLY A 279 26.76 -0.94 21.88
C GLY A 279 25.45 -0.15 21.76
N GLN A 280 24.44 -0.71 21.09
CA GLN A 280 23.13 -0.09 20.89
C GLN A 280 22.14 -0.51 21.99
N GLU A 281 22.58 -0.39 23.24
CA GLU A 281 21.76 -0.68 24.42
C GLU A 281 20.92 0.54 24.83
N GLY A 282 19.74 0.27 25.39
CA GLY A 282 18.79 1.29 25.81
C GLY A 282 17.81 1.70 24.71
N GLN A 283 17.29 2.92 24.84
CA GLN A 283 16.30 3.48 23.91
C GLN A 283 16.69 4.88 23.48
N ILE A 284 16.51 5.18 22.19
CA ILE A 284 16.73 6.52 21.65
C ILE A 284 15.59 7.44 22.12
N PRO A 285 15.89 8.59 22.77
CA PRO A 285 14.87 9.51 23.23
C PRO A 285 14.24 10.30 22.07
N VAL A 286 12.94 10.57 22.19
CA VAL A 286 12.15 11.41 21.26
C VAL A 286 12.27 12.91 21.57
N GLU A 287 12.92 13.29 22.68
CA GLU A 287 12.88 14.66 23.20
C GLU A 287 13.59 15.70 22.32
N GLY A 288 12.98 16.90 22.26
CA GLY A 288 13.69 18.14 21.92
C GLY A 288 13.78 18.56 20.46
N PHE A 289 12.89 18.10 19.57
CA PHE A 289 12.94 18.42 18.13
C PHE A 289 14.35 18.33 17.54
N SER A 290 14.90 17.12 17.49
CA SER A 290 16.29 16.91 17.05
C SER A 290 16.33 16.31 15.66
N ARG A 291 17.10 16.96 14.78
CA ARG A 291 17.45 16.46 13.43
C ARG A 291 18.76 15.67 13.40
N LEU A 292 19.36 15.42 14.56
CA LEU A 292 20.62 14.69 14.63
C LEU A 292 20.40 13.26 14.14
N GLN A 293 21.20 12.86 13.17
CA GLN A 293 21.20 11.51 12.63
C GLN A 293 21.80 10.50 13.61
N ASP A 294 22.81 10.93 14.38
CA ASP A 294 23.51 10.09 15.35
C ASP A 294 23.01 10.36 16.79
N PRO A 295 22.52 9.35 17.52
CA PRO A 295 22.18 9.49 18.94
C PRO A 295 23.41 9.74 19.84
N ASN A 296 24.62 9.38 19.40
CA ASN A 296 25.89 9.55 20.12
C ASN A 296 26.85 10.48 19.36
N PRO A 297 26.60 11.80 19.33
CA PRO A 297 27.48 12.72 18.61
C PRO A 297 28.89 12.64 19.21
N VAL A 298 29.89 12.29 18.38
CA VAL A 298 31.29 12.55 18.71
C VAL A 298 31.39 14.03 19.04
N PRO A 299 31.87 14.44 20.23
CA PRO A 299 31.98 15.84 20.57
C PRO A 299 32.84 16.50 19.49
N ALA A 300 32.25 17.47 18.79
CA ALA A 300 32.93 18.21 17.74
C ALA A 300 34.30 18.63 18.29
N SER A 301 35.38 18.12 17.68
CA SER A 301 36.71 18.62 17.97
C SER A 301 36.63 20.13 17.82
N THR A 302 37.01 20.84 18.88
CA THR A 302 37.17 22.29 18.88
C THR A 302 38.12 22.67 17.75
N GLU A 303 37.59 22.89 16.55
CA GLU A 303 38.32 23.54 15.48
C GLU A 303 38.56 24.98 15.94
N GLY A 304 39.84 25.30 16.02
CA GLY A 304 40.37 26.43 16.75
C GLY A 304 39.84 27.78 16.30
N GLU A 305 39.77 28.68 17.27
CA GLU A 305 39.77 30.11 17.05
C GLU A 305 40.95 30.50 16.14
N HIS A 306 40.64 30.99 14.94
CA HIS A 306 41.48 31.88 14.15
C HIS A 306 40.63 32.97 13.50
#